data_AF-A0A6C7EF90-F1
#
_entry.id   AF-A0A6C7EF90-F1
#
_cell.length_a   1.000
_cell.length_b   1.000
_cell.length_c   1.000
_cell.angle_alpha   90.00
_cell.angle_beta   90.00
_cell.angle_gamma   90.00
#
_symmetry.space_group_name_H-M   'P 1'
#
loop_
_entity.id
_entity.type
_entity.pdbx_description
1 polymer ?
#
loop_
_entity_poly.entity_id
_entity_poly.type
_entity_poly.pdbx_seq_one_letter_code
_entity_poly.pdbx_strand_id
1 'polypeptide(L)'
;MTSSLRSSLVVLAAATLAVSACGGSDDGSSSSELSEADLALAAAVTADLDADDAEGFGQVFDTECMGRELVSALGGAEAADEKYGFNIDTASEMDDVPMEQADAERVVAGYKNCGDFDELLKQSFVAFGASEEDADCVLGELPDGLVAESVVVQLTDPTGSGENPIDAPLDAAAITCGVA
;
A
#
# COMPACT_ATOMS: atom_id res chain seq x y z
N MET A 1 2.09 -21.08 -56.44
CA MET A 1 2.25 -22.53 -56.18
C MET A 1 2.42 -22.68 -54.67
N THR A 2 1.30 -22.71 -53.94
CA THR A 2 0.64 -23.93 -53.42
C THR A 2 1.33 -24.49 -52.17
N SER A 3 0.84 -24.08 -51.00
CA SER A 3 0.25 -24.96 -49.97
C SER A 3 -0.01 -24.16 -48.69
N SER A 4 -0.95 -24.47 -47.82
CA SER A 4 -2.28 -25.09 -47.88
C SER A 4 -2.77 -25.03 -46.43
N LEU A 5 -3.95 -24.44 -46.23
CA LEU A 5 -4.87 -24.53 -45.10
C LEU A 5 -4.55 -25.54 -43.98
N ARG A 6 -4.51 -25.05 -42.74
CA ARG A 6 -5.16 -25.70 -41.58
C ARG A 6 -5.76 -24.66 -40.64
N SER A 7 -7.04 -24.37 -40.84
CA SER A 7 -7.97 -24.15 -39.73
C SER A 7 -7.82 -25.29 -38.73
N SER A 8 -7.77 -24.98 -37.44
CA SER A 8 -8.68 -25.52 -36.41
C SER A 8 -8.22 -25.10 -35.02
N LEU A 9 -9.22 -24.86 -34.16
CA LEU A 9 -9.21 -24.84 -32.70
C LEU A 9 -8.94 -23.52 -31.99
N VAL A 10 -10.03 -22.77 -31.88
CA VAL A 10 -10.53 -22.23 -30.60
C VAL A 10 -10.27 -23.23 -29.47
N VAL A 11 -9.57 -22.81 -28.42
CA VAL A 11 -9.68 -23.38 -27.08
C VAL A 11 -9.90 -22.23 -26.13
N LEU A 12 -11.18 -22.02 -25.79
CA LEU A 12 -11.56 -21.51 -24.47
C LEU A 12 -10.94 -22.46 -23.43
N ALA A 13 -10.05 -21.95 -22.60
CA ALA A 13 -9.73 -22.57 -21.33
C ALA A 13 -9.94 -21.50 -20.25
N ALA A 14 -11.12 -21.54 -19.66
CA ALA A 14 -11.41 -20.90 -18.39
C ALA A 14 -10.39 -21.40 -17.36
N ALA A 15 -9.53 -20.51 -16.89
CA ALA A 15 -8.74 -20.76 -15.70
C ALA A 15 -9.66 -20.52 -14.50
N THR A 16 -10.38 -21.56 -14.09
CA THR A 16 -10.97 -21.66 -12.76
C THR A 16 -9.81 -21.73 -11.76
N LEU A 17 -9.44 -20.61 -11.15
CA LEU A 17 -8.66 -20.63 -9.93
C LEU A 17 -9.60 -21.05 -8.81
N ALA A 18 -9.44 -22.32 -8.43
CA ALA A 18 -10.12 -22.90 -7.30
C ALA A 18 -9.68 -22.15 -6.04
N VAL A 19 -10.64 -21.44 -5.45
CA VAL A 19 -10.73 -21.12 -4.03
C VAL A 19 -10.35 -22.36 -3.22
N SER A 20 -9.34 -22.21 -2.38
CA SER A 20 -9.11 -23.13 -1.27
C SER A 20 -8.77 -22.35 -0.02
N ALA A 21 -9.74 -22.37 0.90
CA ALA A 21 -9.63 -22.23 2.34
C ALA A 21 -9.35 -20.83 2.93
N CYS A 22 -10.42 -20.08 3.18
CA CYS A 22 -10.68 -19.59 4.54
C CYS A 22 -12.05 -20.13 4.96
N GLY A 23 -12.05 -21.12 5.86
CA GLY A 23 -13.24 -21.71 6.42
C GLY A 23 -13.84 -20.83 7.50
N GLY A 24 -15.16 -20.61 7.44
CA GLY A 24 -15.93 -19.92 8.46
C GLY A 24 -17.33 -19.60 7.98
N SER A 25 -18.24 -20.58 8.08
CA SER A 25 -19.68 -20.30 8.03
C SER A 25 -20.16 -19.99 9.44
N ASP A 26 -20.49 -18.74 9.74
CA ASP A 26 -21.52 -18.35 10.71
C ASP A 26 -21.85 -16.85 10.56
N ASP A 27 -23.13 -16.59 10.31
CA ASP A 27 -23.94 -15.38 10.54
C ASP A 27 -23.32 -13.97 10.51
N GLY A 28 -23.70 -13.22 9.45
CA GLY A 28 -24.08 -11.81 9.60
C GLY A 28 -22.93 -10.81 9.73
N SER A 29 -22.18 -10.59 8.65
CA SER A 29 -21.54 -9.30 8.39
C SER A 29 -21.40 -9.13 6.89
N SER A 30 -22.03 -8.07 6.34
CA SER A 30 -21.78 -7.59 4.98
C SER A 30 -20.32 -7.18 4.87
N SER A 31 -19.44 -8.12 4.60
CA SER A 31 -18.16 -7.83 3.97
C SER A 31 -18.51 -7.59 2.51
N SER A 32 -18.57 -6.33 2.09
CA SER A 32 -18.79 -5.99 0.69
C SER A 32 -17.70 -6.69 -0.12
N GLU A 33 -18.05 -7.76 -0.83
CA GLU A 33 -17.12 -8.39 -1.76
C GLU A 33 -16.75 -7.34 -2.80
N LEU A 34 -15.45 -7.09 -2.96
CA LEU A 34 -14.93 -6.15 -3.95
C LEU A 34 -15.44 -6.54 -5.34
N SER A 35 -15.84 -5.54 -6.13
CA SER A 35 -16.27 -5.78 -7.51
C SER A 35 -15.10 -6.21 -8.39
N GLU A 36 -15.39 -6.73 -9.59
CA GLU A 36 -14.33 -7.07 -10.56
C GLU A 36 -13.46 -5.85 -10.93
N ALA A 37 -14.06 -4.66 -10.99
CA ALA A 37 -13.33 -3.41 -11.25
C ALA A 37 -12.43 -3.03 -10.07
N ASP A 38 -12.92 -3.19 -8.83
CA ASP A 38 -12.14 -2.92 -7.62
C ASP A 38 -10.94 -3.86 -7.53
N LEU A 39 -11.14 -5.14 -7.83
CA LEU A 39 -10.07 -6.14 -7.85
C LEU A 39 -9.04 -5.84 -8.94
N ALA A 40 -9.47 -5.35 -10.11
CA ALA A 40 -8.57 -5.00 -11.18
C ALA A 40 -7.70 -3.77 -10.84
N LEU A 41 -8.29 -2.74 -10.22
CA LEU A 41 -7.53 -1.59 -9.73
C LEU A 41 -6.58 -1.98 -8.60
N ALA A 42 -7.06 -2.77 -7.63
CA ALA A 42 -6.22 -3.25 -6.53
C ALA A 42 -5.01 -4.03 -7.05
N ALA A 43 -5.20 -4.90 -8.05
CA ALA A 43 -4.11 -5.64 -8.67
C ALA A 43 -3.12 -4.73 -9.42
N ALA A 44 -3.60 -3.64 -10.04
CA ALA A 44 -2.73 -2.66 -10.69
C ALA A 44 -1.84 -1.93 -9.67
N VAL A 45 -2.44 -1.51 -8.54
CA VAL A 45 -1.71 -0.89 -7.42
C VAL A 45 -0.71 -1.85 -6.80
N THR A 46 -1.09 -3.11 -6.57
CA THR A 46 -0.15 -4.13 -6.07
C THR A 46 1.02 -4.33 -7.03
N ALA A 47 0.77 -4.40 -8.34
CA ALA A 47 1.82 -4.58 -9.33
C ALA A 47 2.80 -3.39 -9.37
N ASP A 48 2.32 -2.19 -9.09
CA ASP A 48 3.13 -0.98 -8.96
C ASP A 48 4.01 -1.03 -7.70
N LEU A 49 3.39 -1.29 -6.54
CA LEU A 49 4.10 -1.46 -5.26
C LEU A 49 5.17 -2.57 -5.32
N ASP A 50 4.88 -3.68 -5.99
CA ASP A 50 5.83 -4.79 -6.19
C ASP A 50 6.96 -4.41 -7.16
N ALA A 51 6.70 -3.53 -8.14
CA ALA A 51 7.71 -3.08 -9.09
C ALA A 51 8.70 -2.11 -8.45
N ASP A 52 8.22 -1.28 -7.51
CA ASP A 52 9.00 -0.32 -6.73
C ASP A 52 9.53 -0.89 -5.39
N ASP A 53 9.45 -2.21 -5.17
CA ASP A 53 9.99 -2.93 -3.99
C ASP A 53 11.53 -2.99 -3.95
N ALA A 54 12.20 -1.88 -4.28
CA ALA A 54 13.65 -1.76 -4.25
C ALA A 54 14.22 -1.82 -2.82
N GLU A 55 13.40 -1.55 -1.80
CA GLU A 55 13.80 -1.37 -0.41
C GLU A 55 13.31 -2.48 0.54
N GLY A 56 12.70 -3.55 0.01
CA GLY A 56 12.16 -4.63 0.84
C GLY A 56 10.84 -4.28 1.53
N PHE A 57 10.13 -3.28 1.00
CA PHE A 57 8.78 -2.89 1.37
C PHE A 57 7.82 -4.09 1.45
N GLY A 58 7.88 -5.00 0.47
CA GLY A 58 7.08 -6.22 0.42
C GLY A 58 7.42 -7.26 1.49
N GLN A 59 8.49 -7.07 2.27
CA GLN A 59 8.81 -7.90 3.43
C GLN A 59 8.11 -7.41 4.71
N VAL A 60 7.71 -6.14 4.75
CA VAL A 60 7.02 -5.52 5.90
C VAL A 60 5.52 -5.42 5.64
N PHE A 61 5.16 -5.05 4.41
CA PHE A 61 3.78 -4.88 4.00
C PHE A 61 3.36 -5.93 2.99
N ASP A 62 2.18 -6.50 3.19
CA ASP A 62 1.48 -7.28 2.18
C ASP A 62 0.91 -6.34 1.11
N THR A 63 1.58 -6.25 -0.04
CA THR A 63 1.22 -5.36 -1.17
C THR A 63 -0.13 -5.72 -1.81
N GLU A 64 -0.54 -6.99 -1.77
CA GLU A 64 -1.88 -7.43 -2.18
C GLU A 64 -2.94 -6.90 -1.22
N CYS A 65 -2.68 -6.98 0.09
CA CYS A 65 -3.54 -6.38 1.10
C CYS A 65 -3.63 -4.85 0.91
N MET A 66 -2.50 -4.17 0.72
CA MET A 66 -2.47 -2.71 0.55
C MET A 66 -3.28 -2.26 -0.66
N GLY A 67 -3.11 -2.89 -1.82
CA GLY A 67 -3.89 -2.56 -3.02
C GLY A 67 -5.39 -2.68 -2.78
N ARG A 68 -5.83 -3.69 -2.02
CA ARG A 68 -7.25 -3.89 -1.67
C ARG A 68 -7.75 -2.89 -0.64
N GLU A 69 -6.96 -2.59 0.38
CA GLU A 69 -7.30 -1.61 1.42
C GLU A 69 -7.39 -0.20 0.86
N LEU A 70 -6.50 0.19 -0.06
CA LEU A 70 -6.59 1.48 -0.77
C LEU A 70 -7.92 1.60 -1.51
N VAL A 71 -8.23 0.66 -2.41
CA VAL A 71 -9.44 0.73 -3.22
C VAL A 71 -10.69 0.72 -2.34
N SER A 72 -10.69 -0.09 -1.29
CA SER A 72 -11.77 -0.11 -0.29
C SER A 72 -11.91 1.24 0.44
N ALA A 73 -10.80 1.83 0.88
CA ALA A 73 -10.77 3.10 1.62
C ALA A 73 -11.25 4.28 0.78
N LEU A 74 -10.98 4.26 -0.53
CA LEU A 74 -11.47 5.25 -1.49
C LEU A 74 -12.94 5.04 -1.90
N GLY A 75 -13.56 3.92 -1.50
CA GLY A 75 -14.95 3.61 -1.80
C GLY A 75 -15.16 2.85 -3.11
N GLY A 76 -14.11 2.24 -3.65
CA GLY A 76 -14.11 1.47 -4.90
C GLY A 76 -13.42 2.19 -6.06
N ALA A 77 -13.20 1.47 -7.15
CA ALA A 77 -12.50 1.94 -8.34
C ALA A 77 -13.21 3.11 -9.04
N GLU A 78 -14.55 3.13 -9.03
CA GLU A 78 -15.32 4.24 -9.61
C GLU A 78 -15.08 5.55 -8.84
N ALA A 79 -15.08 5.48 -7.50
CA ALA A 79 -14.84 6.65 -6.65
C ALA A 79 -13.37 7.12 -6.73
N ALA A 80 -12.43 6.18 -6.82
CA ALA A 80 -11.01 6.47 -7.02
C ALA A 80 -10.77 7.23 -8.35
N ASP A 81 -11.40 6.78 -9.45
CA ASP A 81 -11.30 7.44 -10.75
C ASP A 81 -12.00 8.80 -10.77
N GLU A 82 -13.23 8.90 -10.24
CA GLU A 82 -13.98 10.17 -10.25
C GLU A 82 -13.30 11.27 -9.43
N LYS A 83 -12.74 10.91 -8.27
CA LYS A 83 -12.18 11.89 -7.33
C LYS A 83 -10.71 12.21 -7.57
N TYR A 84 -9.93 11.20 -7.95
CA TYR A 84 -8.47 11.30 -8.05
C TYR A 84 -7.93 10.97 -9.43
N GLY A 85 -8.76 10.47 -10.35
CA GLY A 85 -8.30 10.01 -11.67
C GLY A 85 -7.53 8.69 -11.61
N PHE A 86 -7.66 7.94 -10.52
CA PHE A 86 -6.99 6.65 -10.32
C PHE A 86 -7.76 5.53 -10.98
N ASN A 87 -7.14 4.91 -11.97
CA ASN A 87 -7.63 3.73 -12.64
C ASN A 87 -6.45 2.82 -12.99
N ILE A 88 -6.71 1.70 -13.67
CA ILE A 88 -5.70 0.68 -13.99
C ILE A 88 -4.53 1.28 -14.80
N ASP A 89 -4.80 2.28 -15.64
CA ASP A 89 -3.78 2.89 -16.49
C ASP A 89 -2.98 4.00 -15.78
N THR A 90 -3.46 4.50 -14.63
CA THR A 90 -2.86 5.62 -13.87
C THR A 90 -2.45 5.22 -12.44
N ALA A 91 -2.54 3.94 -12.08
CA ALA A 91 -2.24 3.45 -10.73
C ALA A 91 -0.82 3.83 -10.26
N SER A 92 0.15 3.86 -11.18
CA SER A 92 1.54 4.26 -10.93
C SER A 92 1.75 5.76 -10.68
N GLU A 93 0.72 6.58 -10.92
CA GLU A 93 0.76 8.03 -10.71
C GLU A 93 0.10 8.41 -9.37
N MET A 94 -0.30 7.41 -8.56
CA MET A 94 -1.04 7.64 -7.33
C MET A 94 -0.29 8.49 -6.31
N ASP A 95 1.03 8.32 -6.22
CA ASP A 95 1.87 9.04 -5.27
C ASP A 95 2.08 10.51 -5.65
N ASP A 96 1.69 10.93 -6.86
CA ASP A 96 1.82 12.32 -7.33
C ASP A 96 0.54 13.15 -7.10
N VAL A 97 -0.58 12.50 -6.74
CA VAL A 97 -1.88 13.16 -6.61
C VAL A 97 -2.24 13.36 -5.14
N PRO A 98 -2.40 14.61 -4.67
CA PRO A 98 -2.73 14.87 -3.28
C PRO A 98 -4.12 14.34 -2.93
N MET A 99 -4.19 13.56 -1.84
CA MET A 99 -5.45 13.05 -1.30
C MET A 99 -6.10 14.05 -0.34
N GLU A 100 -7.43 13.99 -0.22
CA GLU A 100 -8.10 14.67 0.88
C GLU A 100 -7.75 14.02 2.22
N GLN A 101 -7.55 14.85 3.27
CA GLN A 101 -7.20 14.41 4.61
C GLN A 101 -7.99 13.20 5.11
N ALA A 102 -9.31 13.22 4.95
CA ALA A 102 -10.18 12.15 5.45
C ALA A 102 -10.07 10.84 4.66
N ASP A 103 -9.64 10.89 3.39
CA ASP A 103 -9.35 9.70 2.59
C ASP A 103 -7.96 9.16 2.95
N ALA A 104 -6.95 10.03 3.06
CA ALA A 104 -5.60 9.67 3.48
C ALA A 104 -5.60 8.96 4.86
N GLU A 105 -6.35 9.49 5.82
CA GLU A 105 -6.53 8.84 7.14
C GLU A 105 -7.15 7.44 7.04
N ARG A 106 -8.13 7.25 6.14
CA ARG A 106 -8.75 5.94 5.91
C ARG A 106 -7.80 4.97 5.23
N VAL A 107 -7.06 5.43 4.24
CA VAL A 107 -6.05 4.62 3.53
C VAL A 107 -4.98 4.17 4.51
N VAL A 108 -4.40 5.08 5.30
CA VAL A 108 -3.39 4.74 6.31
C VAL A 108 -3.95 3.81 7.38
N ALA A 109 -5.20 4.01 7.83
CA ALA A 109 -5.84 3.09 8.76
C ALA A 109 -6.03 1.69 8.16
N GLY A 110 -6.34 1.58 6.87
CA GLY A 110 -6.42 0.32 6.15
C GLY A 110 -5.05 -0.37 6.03
N TYR A 111 -4.01 0.39 5.66
CA TYR A 111 -2.64 -0.11 5.51
C TYR A 111 -2.06 -0.72 6.79
N LYS A 112 -2.45 -0.22 7.98
CA LYS A 112 -2.07 -0.83 9.27
C LYS A 112 -2.56 -2.29 9.44
N ASN A 113 -3.53 -2.73 8.64
CA ASN A 113 -3.97 -4.13 8.65
C ASN A 113 -3.06 -5.03 7.78
N CYS A 114 -2.24 -4.43 6.91
CA CYS A 114 -1.40 -5.11 5.94
C CYS A 114 0.07 -5.20 6.34
N GLY A 115 0.50 -4.39 7.31
CA GLY A 115 1.87 -4.32 7.78
C GLY A 115 2.02 -3.30 8.90
N ASP A 116 3.27 -3.04 9.26
CA ASP A 116 3.63 -2.16 10.38
C ASP A 116 4.55 -1.02 9.91
N PHE A 117 4.10 0.21 10.11
CA PHE A 117 4.84 1.40 9.69
C PHE A 117 6.13 1.61 10.49
N ASP A 118 6.16 1.21 11.77
CA ASP A 118 7.33 1.37 12.62
C ASP A 118 8.40 0.35 12.20
N GLU A 119 8.00 -0.88 11.83
CA GLU A 119 8.91 -1.87 11.26
C GLU A 119 9.47 -1.42 9.89
N LEU A 120 8.66 -0.76 9.05
CA LEU A 120 9.15 -0.19 7.78
C LEU A 120 10.17 0.92 8.02
N LEU A 121 9.89 1.82 8.97
CA LEU A 121 10.82 2.87 9.35
C LEU A 121 12.10 2.29 9.98
N LYS A 122 11.99 1.21 10.76
CA LYS A 122 13.13 0.46 11.30
C LYS A 122 14.02 -0.08 10.19
N GLN A 123 13.44 -0.76 9.19
CA GLN A 123 14.19 -1.29 8.07
C GLN A 123 14.89 -0.19 7.28
N SER A 124 14.25 0.97 7.14
CA SER A 124 14.87 2.15 6.53
C SER A 124 16.12 2.58 7.31
N PHE A 125 16.05 2.70 8.64
CA PHE A 125 17.25 3.05 9.44
C PHE A 125 18.38 2.04 9.27
N VAL A 126 18.07 0.74 9.29
CA VAL A 126 19.06 -0.32 9.10
C VAL A 126 19.67 -0.27 7.70
N ALA A 127 18.85 -0.01 6.67
CA ALA A 127 19.31 0.17 5.30
C ALA A 127 20.25 1.38 5.15
N PHE A 128 20.02 2.45 5.92
CA PHE A 128 20.91 3.62 5.99
C PHE A 128 22.11 3.44 6.95
N GLY A 129 22.28 2.26 7.55
CA GLY A 129 23.47 1.88 8.30
C GLY A 129 23.39 2.08 9.81
N ALA A 130 22.21 2.36 10.37
CA ALA A 130 21.99 2.28 11.81
C ALA A 130 22.03 0.82 12.28
N SER A 131 22.37 0.58 13.54
CA SER A 131 22.18 -0.74 14.13
C SER A 131 20.69 -0.97 14.45
N GLU A 132 20.26 -2.22 14.53
CA GLU A 132 18.88 -2.54 14.96
C GLU A 132 18.58 -1.99 16.36
N GLU A 133 19.57 -2.00 17.27
CA GLU A 133 19.42 -1.47 18.64
C GLU A 133 19.22 0.05 18.64
N ASP A 134 19.94 0.77 17.78
CA ASP A 134 19.78 2.22 17.63
C ASP A 134 18.40 2.54 17.02
N ALA A 135 17.99 1.80 15.99
CA ALA A 135 16.69 1.97 15.35
C ALA A 135 15.54 1.69 16.35
N ASP A 136 15.64 0.62 17.14
CA ASP A 136 14.67 0.29 18.19
C ASP A 136 14.60 1.36 19.27
N CYS A 137 15.74 1.94 19.67
CA CYS A 137 15.76 3.05 20.61
C CYS A 137 15.03 4.27 20.05
N VAL A 138 15.37 4.67 18.81
CA VAL A 138 14.79 5.86 18.18
C VAL A 138 13.27 5.70 18.03
N LEU A 139 12.81 4.56 17.52
CA LEU A 139 11.38 4.28 17.37
C LEU A 139 10.66 4.24 18.72
N GLY A 140 11.30 3.71 19.77
CA GLY A 140 10.75 3.68 21.12
C GLY A 140 10.59 5.06 21.79
N GLU A 141 11.32 6.07 21.32
CA GLU A 141 11.18 7.45 21.79
C GLU A 141 10.16 8.27 20.98
N LEU A 142 9.69 7.75 19.83
CA LEU A 142 8.65 8.41 19.05
C LEU A 142 7.27 8.24 19.72
N PRO A 143 6.42 9.28 19.70
CA PRO A 143 5.03 9.14 20.11
C PRO A 143 4.29 8.09 19.28
N ASP A 144 3.48 7.26 19.95
CA ASP A 144 2.63 6.26 19.33
C ASP A 144 1.81 6.87 18.17
N GLY A 145 1.90 6.25 16.99
CA GLY A 145 1.13 6.64 15.82
C GLY A 145 1.67 7.84 15.05
N LEU A 146 2.75 8.49 15.49
CA LEU A 146 3.38 9.60 14.77
C LEU A 146 3.86 9.18 13.38
N VAL A 147 4.38 7.96 13.22
CA VAL A 147 4.80 7.43 11.91
C VAL A 147 3.60 7.37 10.97
N ALA A 148 2.47 6.84 11.42
CA ALA A 148 1.27 6.80 10.61
C ALA A 148 0.73 8.21 10.28
N GLU A 149 0.77 9.15 11.23
CA GLU A 149 0.40 10.54 10.99
C GLU A 149 1.31 11.19 9.90
N SER A 150 2.61 10.89 9.93
CA SER A 150 3.55 11.35 8.91
C SER A 150 3.22 10.82 7.52
N VAL A 151 2.73 9.58 7.41
CA VAL A 151 2.28 8.99 6.13
C VAL A 151 1.00 9.67 5.65
N VAL A 152 0.06 9.99 6.56
CA VAL A 152 -1.14 10.78 6.19
C VAL A 152 -0.73 12.12 5.59
N VAL A 153 0.21 12.83 6.22
CA VAL A 153 0.70 14.12 5.70
C VAL A 153 1.30 13.96 4.31
N GLN A 154 2.13 12.94 4.08
CA GLN A 154 2.71 12.66 2.77
C GLN A 154 1.65 12.39 1.69
N LEU A 155 0.59 11.65 1.99
CA LEU A 155 -0.50 11.42 1.03
C LEU A 155 -1.28 12.70 0.72
N THR A 156 -1.35 13.65 1.65
CA THR A 156 -2.06 14.93 1.44
C THR A 156 -1.21 16.03 0.80
N ASP A 157 0.12 15.93 0.92
CA ASP A 157 1.11 16.80 0.27
C ASP A 157 2.29 15.97 -0.28
N PRO A 158 2.10 15.27 -1.40
CA PRO A 158 3.14 14.42 -1.98
C PRO A 158 4.36 15.20 -2.47
N THR A 159 4.23 16.52 -2.63
CA THR A 159 5.35 17.38 -3.05
C THR A 159 6.32 17.69 -1.92
N GLY A 160 5.99 17.34 -0.68
CA GLY A 160 6.84 17.60 0.50
C GLY A 160 7.06 19.10 0.75
N SER A 161 6.06 19.93 0.43
CA SER A 161 6.17 21.38 0.55
C SER A 161 5.97 21.87 2.00
N GLY A 162 5.34 21.05 2.84
CA GLY A 162 5.18 21.26 4.29
C GLY A 162 6.25 20.61 5.15
N GLU A 163 6.35 21.04 6.41
CA GLU A 163 7.13 20.36 7.44
C GLU A 163 6.44 19.03 7.80
N ASN A 164 7.19 17.92 7.78
CA ASN A 164 6.64 16.63 8.17
C ASN A 164 6.63 16.55 9.71
N PRO A 165 5.49 16.19 10.35
CA PRO A 165 5.38 16.15 11.80
C PRO A 165 6.40 15.21 12.48
N ILE A 166 6.97 14.24 11.75
CA ILE A 166 7.95 13.31 12.29
C ILE A 166 9.37 13.90 12.41
N ASP A 167 9.72 14.94 11.63
CA ASP A 167 11.11 15.39 11.49
C ASP A 167 11.73 15.82 12.83
N ALA A 168 11.08 16.75 13.54
CA ALA A 168 11.59 17.26 14.81
C ALA A 168 11.57 16.21 15.95
N PRO A 169 10.51 15.40 16.13
CA PRO A 169 10.54 14.27 17.05
C PRO A 169 11.62 13.24 16.74
N LEU A 170 11.86 12.97 15.45
CA LEU A 170 12.87 12.00 15.03
C LEU A 170 14.28 12.49 15.35
N ASP A 171 14.58 13.77 15.09
CA ASP A 171 15.85 14.38 15.49
C ASP A 171 16.05 14.33 17.01
N ALA A 172 15.00 14.61 17.79
CA ALA A 172 15.07 14.56 19.24
C ALA A 172 15.30 13.13 19.77
N ALA A 173 14.65 12.13 19.15
CA ALA A 173 14.83 10.72 19.45
C ALA A 173 16.27 10.27 19.12
N ALA A 174 16.79 10.64 17.94
CA ALA A 174 18.16 10.34 17.53
C ALA A 174 19.20 10.92 18.50
N ILE A 175 19.01 12.15 18.97
CA ILE A 175 19.89 12.76 20.00
C ILE A 175 19.80 12.00 21.32
N THR A 176 18.60 11.62 21.75
CA THR A 176 18.36 10.91 23.01
C THR A 176 19.01 9.52 23.01
N CYS A 177 18.93 8.82 21.88
CA CYS A 177 19.53 7.51 21.67
C CYS A 177 21.03 7.56 21.32
N GLY A 178 21.60 8.75 21.09
CA GLY A 178 23.02 8.92 20.80
C GLY A 178 23.42 8.52 19.37
N VAL A 179 22.49 8.62 18.42
CA VAL A 179 22.63 8.21 17.01
C VAL A 179 22.84 9.41 16.07
N ALA A 180 22.71 10.65 16.59
CA ALA A 180 22.85 11.91 15.85
C ALA A 180 24.30 12.39 15.67
#